data_AF-A0A8K0PXI5-F1
#
_entry.id   AF-A0A8K0PXI5-F1
#
_cell.length_a   1.000
_cell.length_b   1.000
_cell.length_c   1.000
_cell.angle_alpha   90.00
_cell.angle_beta   90.00
_cell.angle_gamma   90.00
#
_symmetry.space_group_name_H-M   'P 1'
#
loop_
_entity.id
_entity.type
_entity.pdbx_description
1 polymer ?
#
loop_
_entity_poly.entity_id
_entity_poly.type
_entity_poly.pdbx_seq_one_letter_code
_entity_poly.pdbx_strand_id
1 'polypeptide(L)'
;MIVPVHPRSLDKGVSIETPWSAHVILREVLVTTEVDGWIFYGVRAETQDSESWDWLSTECLLWVFNDGAGLRMWQDSPQPSRFSSPEPQYKFETIVGHCELSNGECYLAVKWKDRVSPTWELEQDMAYCADVVTNYFIKEDLEWPEGALEQL
;
A
#
# COMPACT_ATOMS: atom_id res chain seq x y z
N MET A 1 -1.34 12.92 -12.51
CA MET A 1 0.04 13.18 -12.01
C MET A 1 0.12 12.54 -10.64
N ILE A 2 1.09 11.66 -10.40
CA ILE A 2 1.29 11.05 -9.09
C ILE A 2 2.27 11.94 -8.32
N VAL A 3 1.87 12.36 -7.13
CA VAL A 3 2.73 13.19 -6.27
C VAL A 3 2.94 12.43 -4.96
N PRO A 4 4.21 12.14 -4.58
CA PRO A 4 4.52 11.69 -3.22
C PRO A 4 4.11 12.80 -2.26
N VAL A 5 3.17 12.52 -1.37
CA VAL A 5 2.73 13.48 -0.35
C VAL A 5 3.35 13.06 0.97
N HIS A 6 3.82 14.03 1.75
CA HIS A 6 4.19 13.75 3.14
C HIS A 6 3.02 13.05 3.83
N PRO A 7 3.26 11.97 4.60
CA PRO A 7 2.19 11.28 5.31
C PRO A 7 1.43 12.30 6.14
N ARG A 8 0.17 12.58 5.78
CA ARG A 8 -0.73 13.23 6.73
C ARG A 8 -0.93 12.20 7.83
N SER A 9 -0.56 12.55 9.06
CA SER A 9 -0.73 11.67 10.20
C SER A 9 -2.21 11.37 10.36
N LEU A 10 -2.63 10.17 9.94
CA LEU A 10 -3.90 9.60 10.36
C LEU A 10 -3.69 9.04 11.77
N ASP A 11 -4.62 9.30 12.67
CA ASP A 11 -4.50 8.86 14.05
C ASP A 11 -4.59 7.33 14.13
N LYS A 12 -3.61 6.73 14.81
CA LYS A 12 -3.61 5.29 15.08
C LYS A 12 -4.84 4.90 15.92
N GLY A 13 -5.46 3.77 15.57
CA GLY A 13 -6.64 3.24 16.24
C GLY A 13 -7.97 3.75 15.67
N VAL A 14 -7.94 4.65 14.67
CA VAL A 14 -9.15 5.07 13.96
C VAL A 14 -9.77 3.90 13.19
N SER A 15 -11.10 3.77 13.26
CA SER A 15 -11.84 2.75 12.52
C SER A 15 -11.80 2.99 11.02
N ILE A 16 -11.66 1.90 10.27
CA ILE A 16 -11.70 1.87 8.81
C ILE A 16 -13.02 1.24 8.41
N GLU A 17 -13.81 1.95 7.60
CA GLU A 17 -15.02 1.38 7.01
C GLU A 17 -14.61 0.38 5.93
N THR A 18 -14.92 -0.90 6.14
CA THR A 18 -14.68 -1.98 5.17
C THR A 18 -15.99 -2.71 4.86
N PRO A 19 -16.12 -3.33 3.67
CA PRO A 19 -17.33 -4.07 3.31
C PRO A 19 -17.47 -5.41 4.04
N TRP A 20 -16.40 -5.92 4.65
CA TRP A 20 -16.34 -7.27 5.23
C TRP A 20 -16.27 -7.27 6.77
N SER A 21 -15.91 -6.15 7.39
CA SER A 21 -15.90 -6.01 8.85
C SER A 21 -16.06 -4.57 9.32
N ALA A 22 -16.77 -4.41 10.44
CA ALA A 22 -16.89 -3.14 11.16
C ALA A 22 -15.76 -2.93 12.19
N HIS A 23 -14.94 -3.95 12.45
CA HIS A 23 -13.92 -3.94 13.52
C HIS A 23 -12.49 -3.88 12.95
N VAL A 24 -12.29 -3.07 11.91
CA VAL A 24 -10.98 -2.84 11.32
C VAL A 24 -10.42 -1.51 11.81
N ILE A 25 -9.22 -1.52 12.35
CA ILE A 25 -8.56 -0.32 12.88
C ILE A 25 -7.24 -0.02 12.17
N LEU A 26 -6.96 1.26 11.98
CA LEU A 26 -5.68 1.74 11.46
C LEU A 26 -4.57 1.49 12.48
N ARG A 27 -3.51 0.79 12.08
CA ARG A 27 -2.29 0.64 12.88
C ARG A 27 -1.20 1.61 12.48
N GLU A 28 -1.01 1.78 11.17
CA GLU A 28 0.08 2.57 10.63
C GLU A 28 -0.22 3.01 9.19
N VAL A 29 0.19 4.24 8.85
CA VAL A 29 0.24 4.70 7.46
C VAL A 29 1.64 4.40 6.93
N LEU A 30 1.70 3.53 5.92
CA LEU A 30 2.96 3.08 5.31
C LEU A 30 3.37 3.99 4.15
N VAL A 31 2.39 4.42 3.36
CA VAL A 31 2.61 5.26 2.19
C VAL A 31 1.42 6.19 1.98
N THR A 32 1.68 7.40 1.49
CA THR A 32 0.64 8.35 1.07
C THR A 32 0.93 8.80 -0.36
N THR A 33 -0.09 8.79 -1.22
CA THR A 33 0.05 9.22 -2.61
C THR A 33 -1.20 9.95 -3.08
N GLU A 34 -1.01 10.96 -3.92
CA GLU A 34 -2.10 11.63 -4.60
C GLU A 34 -2.21 11.12 -6.05
N VAL A 35 -3.41 10.68 -6.44
CA VAL A 35 -3.74 10.28 -7.82
C VAL A 35 -5.02 11.00 -8.24
N ASP A 36 -4.93 11.79 -9.31
CA ASP A 36 -6.08 12.50 -9.90
C ASP A 36 -6.93 13.29 -8.89
N GLY A 37 -6.25 13.93 -7.93
CA GLY A 37 -6.88 14.73 -6.86
C GLY A 37 -7.39 13.92 -5.67
N TRP A 38 -7.27 12.59 -5.70
CA TRP A 38 -7.58 11.71 -4.57
C TRP A 38 -6.32 11.41 -3.77
N ILE A 39 -6.40 11.58 -2.45
CA ILE A 39 -5.33 11.16 -1.54
C ILE A 39 -5.62 9.74 -1.07
N PHE A 40 -4.70 8.85 -1.40
CA PHE A 40 -4.70 7.46 -1.00
C PHE A 40 -3.66 7.21 0.08
N TYR A 41 -4.05 6.43 1.08
CA TYR A 41 -3.19 5.95 2.15
C TYR A 41 -3.07 4.45 2.03
N GLY A 42 -1.85 3.97 1.80
CA GLY A 42 -1.51 2.57 1.95
C GLY A 42 -1.22 2.32 3.42
N VAL A 43 -2.00 1.45 4.06
CA VAL A 43 -2.01 1.31 5.51
C VAL A 43 -1.84 -0.13 5.94
N ARG A 44 -1.20 -0.30 7.11
CA ARG A 44 -1.32 -1.51 7.91
C ARG A 44 -2.55 -1.36 8.80
N ALA A 45 -3.46 -2.31 8.72
CA ALA A 45 -4.68 -2.35 9.51
C ALA A 45 -4.77 -3.69 10.25
N GLU A 46 -5.58 -3.71 11.30
CA GLU A 46 -5.85 -4.92 12.08
C GLU A 46 -7.35 -5.13 12.22
N THR A 47 -7.82 -6.36 11.98
CA THR A 47 -9.18 -6.77 12.35
C THR A 47 -9.22 -7.24 13.80
N GLN A 48 -10.24 -6.79 14.53
CA GLN A 48 -10.53 -7.18 15.91
C GLN A 48 -11.72 -8.14 16.01
N ASP A 49 -12.11 -8.77 14.89
CA ASP A 49 -13.18 -9.76 14.90
C ASP A 49 -12.78 -10.97 15.75
N SER A 50 -13.64 -11.34 16.71
CA SER A 50 -13.34 -12.35 17.73
C SER A 50 -13.34 -13.80 17.20
N GLU A 51 -13.86 -14.03 15.99
CA GLU A 51 -13.94 -15.36 15.38
C GLU A 51 -13.49 -15.31 13.91
N SER A 52 -12.18 -15.44 13.69
CA SER A 52 -11.60 -15.46 12.35
C SER A 52 -11.07 -16.85 12.03
N TRP A 53 -11.96 -17.84 11.90
CA TRP A 53 -11.58 -19.22 11.56
C TRP A 53 -10.82 -19.33 10.22
N ASP A 54 -10.98 -18.35 9.33
CA ASP A 54 -10.43 -18.35 7.97
C ASP A 54 -9.22 -17.41 7.76
N TRP A 55 -8.81 -16.65 8.77
CA TRP A 55 -7.78 -15.61 8.59
C TRP A 55 -6.44 -16.10 9.12
N LEU A 56 -5.43 -16.17 8.24
CA LEU A 56 -4.05 -16.55 8.60
C LEU A 56 -3.35 -15.47 9.45
N SER A 57 -3.85 -14.25 9.41
CA SER A 57 -3.36 -13.10 10.19
C SER A 57 -4.51 -12.12 10.45
N THR A 58 -4.47 -11.45 11.59
CA THR A 58 -5.35 -10.31 11.89
C THR A 58 -4.85 -9.01 11.25
N GLU A 59 -3.59 -8.97 10.82
CA GLU A 59 -3.01 -7.85 10.07
C GLU A 59 -3.38 -7.93 8.59
N CYS A 60 -3.74 -6.79 8.00
CA CYS A 60 -4.02 -6.66 6.59
C CYS A 60 -3.45 -5.35 6.02
N LEU A 61 -3.02 -5.41 4.76
CA LEU A 61 -2.61 -4.24 3.99
C LEU A 61 -3.80 -3.74 3.20
N LEU A 62 -4.17 -2.47 3.40
CA LEU A 62 -5.31 -1.85 2.74
C LEU A 62 -4.90 -0.57 2.03
N TRP A 63 -5.67 -0.21 1.01
CA TRP A 63 -5.71 1.14 0.49
C TRP A 63 -6.97 1.81 1.00
N VAL A 64 -6.79 2.97 1.62
CA VAL A 64 -7.90 3.75 2.20
C VAL A 64 -7.83 5.19 1.72
N PHE A 65 -8.97 5.87 1.80
CA PHE A 65 -9.11 7.28 1.48
C PHE A 65 -10.03 7.94 2.51
N ASN A 66 -9.96 9.25 2.61
CA ASN A 66 -10.83 10.03 3.47
C ASN A 66 -11.68 10.97 2.60
N ASP A 67 -13.00 10.77 2.61
CA ASP A 67 -13.97 11.54 1.85
C ASP A 67 -14.63 12.67 2.66
N GLY A 68 -14.12 12.93 3.87
CA GLY A 68 -14.67 13.88 4.83
C GLY A 68 -15.69 13.28 5.80
N ALA A 69 -16.22 12.07 5.54
CA ALA A 69 -17.11 11.36 6.45
C ALA A 69 -16.37 10.36 7.35
N GLY A 70 -15.19 9.90 6.93
CA GLY A 70 -14.36 8.98 7.68
C GLY A 70 -13.32 8.29 6.80
N LEU A 71 -12.54 7.40 7.41
CA LEU A 71 -11.56 6.59 6.70
C LEU A 71 -12.24 5.37 6.09
N ARG A 72 -12.17 5.21 4.78
CA ARG A 72 -12.85 4.14 4.05
C ARG A 72 -11.89 3.31 3.22
N MET A 73 -12.09 2.01 3.20
CA MET A 73 -11.40 1.11 2.28
C MET A 73 -11.76 1.46 0.85
N TRP A 74 -10.74 1.65 0.01
CA TRP A 74 -10.94 1.76 -1.42
C TRP A 74 -11.36 0.40 -1.97
N GLN A 75 -12.58 0.34 -2.51
CA GLN A 75 -13.13 -0.85 -3.13
C GLN A 75 -12.92 -0.76 -4.64
N ASP A 76 -11.71 -1.06 -5.10
CA ASP A 76 -11.55 -1.33 -6.52
C ASP A 76 -12.16 -2.71 -6.81
N SER A 77 -12.90 -2.83 -7.92
CA SER A 77 -13.40 -4.13 -8.39
C SER A 77 -12.25 -5.14 -8.44
N PRO A 78 -12.52 -6.44 -8.20
CA PRO A 78 -11.49 -7.44 -7.89
C PRO A 78 -10.28 -7.26 -8.81
N GLN A 79 -9.09 -7.29 -8.19
CA GLN A 79 -7.79 -7.38 -8.87
C GLN A 79 -7.99 -8.09 -10.21
N PRO A 80 -7.52 -7.54 -11.35
CA PRO A 80 -7.61 -8.31 -12.58
C PRO A 80 -6.89 -9.61 -12.26
N SER A 81 -7.49 -10.75 -12.59
CA SER A 81 -6.87 -12.02 -12.22
C SER A 81 -5.40 -12.00 -12.65
N ARG A 82 -4.52 -12.65 -11.89
CA ARG A 82 -3.08 -12.76 -12.21
C ARG A 82 -2.81 -13.23 -13.66
N PHE A 83 -3.85 -13.67 -14.37
CA PHE A 83 -3.84 -14.21 -15.73
C PHE A 83 -4.69 -13.41 -16.75
N SER A 84 -5.31 -12.29 -16.37
CA SER A 84 -6.28 -11.57 -17.24
C SER A 84 -5.66 -10.53 -18.17
N SER A 85 -4.38 -10.17 -18.01
CA SER A 85 -3.68 -9.25 -18.91
C SER A 85 -2.46 -9.98 -19.49
N PRO A 86 -2.31 -10.05 -20.83
CA PRO A 86 -1.19 -10.76 -21.44
C PRO A 86 0.17 -10.16 -21.04
N GLU A 87 0.23 -8.91 -20.57
CA GLU A 87 1.48 -8.26 -20.21
C GLU A 87 1.27 -7.18 -19.11
N PRO A 88 1.30 -7.55 -17.81
CA PRO A 88 1.10 -6.60 -16.69
C PRO A 88 2.13 -5.45 -16.67
N GLN A 89 3.33 -5.67 -17.20
CA GLN A 89 4.40 -4.67 -17.32
C GLN A 89 4.01 -3.39 -18.09
N TYR A 90 3.13 -3.45 -19.09
CA TYR A 90 2.76 -2.24 -19.86
C TYR A 90 1.82 -1.32 -19.11
N LYS A 91 1.07 -1.89 -18.15
CA LYS A 91 0.16 -1.17 -17.27
C LYS A 91 0.86 -0.64 -16.02
N PHE A 92 2.05 -1.14 -15.70
CA PHE A 92 2.85 -0.60 -14.62
C PHE A 92 3.13 0.89 -14.86
N GLU A 93 2.92 1.72 -13.84
CA GLU A 93 3.21 3.15 -13.88
C GLU A 93 4.43 3.47 -13.01
N THR A 94 4.36 3.16 -11.71
CA THR A 94 5.46 3.37 -10.77
C THR A 94 5.25 2.59 -9.47
N ILE A 95 6.33 2.36 -8.72
CA ILE A 95 6.26 2.05 -7.29
C ILE A 95 6.15 3.38 -6.54
N VAL A 96 5.24 3.48 -5.58
CA VAL A 96 5.02 4.68 -4.75
C VAL A 96 5.50 4.50 -3.31
N GLY A 97 5.89 3.29 -2.94
CA GLY A 97 6.41 2.93 -1.62
C GLY A 97 6.57 1.42 -1.47
N HIS A 98 7.11 0.99 -0.34
CA HIS A 98 7.19 -0.42 0.02
C HIS A 98 6.91 -0.59 1.52
N CYS A 99 6.64 -1.82 1.96
CA CYS A 99 6.68 -2.15 3.38
C CYS A 99 7.17 -3.59 3.60
N GLU A 100 7.98 -3.76 4.64
CA GLU A 100 8.36 -5.08 5.13
C GLU A 100 7.45 -5.47 6.31
N LEU A 101 6.90 -6.67 6.24
CA LEU A 101 6.14 -7.27 7.32
C LEU A 101 7.08 -8.02 8.28
N SER A 102 6.60 -8.31 9.49
CA SER A 102 7.38 -8.99 10.53
C SER A 102 7.80 -10.43 10.17
N ASN A 103 7.11 -11.04 9.20
CA ASN A 103 7.44 -12.36 8.65
C ASN A 103 8.54 -12.30 7.56
N GLY A 104 9.06 -11.10 7.23
CA GLY A 104 10.06 -10.89 6.20
C GLY A 104 9.50 -10.76 4.78
N GLU A 105 8.18 -10.77 4.61
CA GLU A 105 7.57 -10.48 3.31
C GLU A 105 7.63 -8.99 2.99
N CYS A 106 8.12 -8.64 1.80
CA CYS A 106 8.12 -7.29 1.28
C CYS A 106 6.95 -7.09 0.30
N TYR A 107 6.15 -6.05 0.54
CA TYR A 107 5.06 -5.63 -0.32
C TYR A 107 5.38 -4.29 -0.94
N LEU A 108 5.15 -4.18 -2.24
CA LEU A 108 5.33 -2.96 -3.02
C LEU A 108 3.97 -2.28 -3.23
N ALA A 109 3.91 -0.98 -2.96
CA ALA A 109 2.79 -0.13 -3.33
C ALA A 109 2.93 0.25 -4.81
N VAL A 110 2.15 -0.40 -5.67
CA VAL A 110 2.27 -0.26 -7.13
C VAL A 110 1.11 0.54 -7.68
N LYS A 111 1.43 1.62 -8.41
CA LYS A 111 0.45 2.35 -9.20
C LYS A 111 0.45 1.83 -10.65
N TRP A 112 -0.76 1.59 -11.16
CA TRP A 112 -1.02 1.12 -12.52
C TRP A 112 -1.70 2.21 -13.34
N LYS A 113 -1.35 2.33 -14.62
CA LYS A 113 -1.85 3.36 -15.54
C LYS A 113 -3.37 3.37 -15.69
N ASP A 114 -4.00 2.20 -15.61
CA ASP A 114 -5.44 2.00 -15.82
C ASP A 114 -6.24 1.88 -14.51
N ARG A 115 -5.60 2.13 -13.36
CA ARG A 115 -6.25 2.11 -12.03
C ARG A 115 -6.09 3.43 -11.32
N VAL A 116 -7.12 3.84 -10.59
CA VAL A 116 -7.10 5.06 -9.78
C VAL A 116 -6.29 4.81 -8.50
N SER A 117 -6.62 3.76 -7.75
CA SER A 117 -5.87 3.39 -6.55
C SER A 117 -4.64 2.55 -6.92
N PRO A 118 -3.52 2.71 -6.19
CA PRO A 118 -2.47 1.72 -6.20
C PRO A 118 -2.93 0.39 -5.57
N THR A 119 -2.13 -0.66 -5.73
CA THR A 119 -2.31 -1.98 -5.10
C THR A 119 -1.08 -2.36 -4.29
N TRP A 120 -1.25 -3.29 -3.35
CA TRP A 120 -0.12 -3.95 -2.68
C TRP A 120 0.21 -5.23 -3.42
N GLU A 121 1.43 -5.34 -3.93
CA GLU A 121 1.92 -6.52 -4.63
C GLU A 121 3.10 -7.12 -3.88
N LEU A 122 3.11 -8.44 -3.71
CA LEU A 122 4.25 -9.12 -3.10
C LEU A 122 5.46 -8.98 -4.03
N GLU A 123 6.61 -8.59 -3.50
CA GLU A 123 7.84 -8.39 -4.29
C GLU A 123 8.17 -9.61 -5.15
N GLN A 124 8.01 -10.82 -4.59
CA GLN A 124 8.28 -12.08 -5.26
C GLN A 124 7.37 -12.33 -6.47
N ASP A 125 6.15 -11.79 -6.47
CA ASP A 125 5.19 -11.90 -7.57
C ASP A 125 5.47 -10.88 -8.69
N MET A 126 6.39 -9.92 -8.47
CA MET A 126 6.72 -8.82 -9.40
C MET A 126 7.92 -9.13 -10.32
N ALA A 127 8.23 -10.41 -10.56
CA ALA A 127 9.39 -10.85 -11.34
C ALA A 127 9.44 -10.26 -12.78
N TYR A 128 8.29 -9.97 -13.40
CA TYR A 128 8.21 -9.35 -14.73
C TYR A 128 8.56 -7.85 -14.73
N CYS A 129 8.61 -7.22 -13.55
CA CYS A 129 9.03 -5.84 -13.33
C CYS A 129 10.36 -5.76 -12.56
N ALA A 130 11.16 -6.84 -12.53
CA ALA A 130 12.37 -6.93 -11.70
C ALA A 130 13.32 -5.73 -11.87
N ASP A 131 13.58 -5.29 -13.11
CA ASP A 131 14.44 -4.14 -13.37
C ASP A 131 13.92 -2.86 -12.69
N VAL A 132 12.61 -2.66 -12.65
CA VAL A 132 12.00 -1.49 -12.01
C VAL A 132 12.06 -1.59 -10.50
N VAL A 133 11.82 -2.78 -9.95
CA VAL A 133 11.93 -3.06 -8.51
C VAL A 133 13.36 -2.85 -8.02
N THR A 134 14.35 -3.39 -8.73
CA THR A 134 15.77 -3.20 -8.39
C THR A 134 16.17 -1.72 -8.45
N ASN A 135 15.75 -1.00 -9.49
CA ASN A 135 16.05 0.43 -9.60
C ASN A 135 15.38 1.27 -8.49
N TYR A 136 14.22 0.84 -8.00
CA TYR A 136 13.54 1.50 -6.88
C TYR A 136 14.38 1.40 -5.60
N PHE A 137 14.79 0.20 -5.20
CA PHE A 137 15.60 0.00 -3.97
C PHE A 137 16.98 0.66 -4.07
N ILE A 138 17.63 0.62 -5.23
CA ILE A 138 18.92 1.31 -5.43
C ILE A 138 18.80 2.82 -5.18
N LYS A 139 17.70 3.44 -5.64
CA LYS A 139 17.48 4.88 -5.43
C LYS A 139 17.16 5.19 -3.98
N GLU A 140 16.38 4.34 -3.32
CA GLU A 140 16.07 4.50 -1.90
C GLU A 140 17.36 4.47 -1.04
N ASP A 141 18.23 3.50 -1.27
CA ASP A 141 19.53 3.39 -0.59
C ASP A 141 20.43 4.63 -0.82
N LEU A 142 20.31 5.26 -1.99
CA LEU A 142 21.06 6.46 -2.36
C LEU A 142 20.46 7.76 -1.80
N GLU A 143 19.15 7.80 -1.59
CA GLU A 143 18.44 8.95 -0.99
C GLU A 143 18.51 8.93 0.55
N TRP A 144 18.76 7.77 1.15
CA TRP A 144 18.91 7.61 2.60
C TRP A 144 20.26 6.97 3.02
N PRO A 145 21.42 7.56 2.65
CA PRO A 145 22.67 7.11 3.23
C PRO A 145 22.67 7.42 4.73
N GLU A 146 23.16 6.48 5.54
CA GLU A 146 23.36 6.52 6.99
C GLU A 146 24.18 7.73 7.51
N GLY A 147 23.71 8.96 7.28
CA GLY A 147 24.41 10.21 7.55
C GLY A 147 23.58 11.25 8.30
N ALA A 148 22.37 10.92 8.76
CA ALA A 148 21.48 11.83 9.49
C ALA A 148 21.41 11.53 11.01
N LEU A 149 22.39 10.82 11.57
CA LEU A 149 22.43 10.47 13.01
C LEU A 149 23.76 10.82 13.70
N GLU A 150 24.37 11.97 13.40
CA GLU A 150 25.32 12.60 14.34
C GLU A 150 25.21 14.14 14.32
N GLN A 151 24.06 14.68 14.76
CA GLN A 151 24.02 15.95 15.51
C GLN A 151 22.85 15.91 16.48
N LEU A 152 23.09 15.43 17.69
CA LEU A 152 22.56 15.96 18.96
C LEU A 152 23.31 15.33 20.14
#